data_AF-A0AAW2L8N5-F1
#
_entry.id   AF-A0AAW2L8N5-F1
#
_cell.length_a   1.000
_cell.length_b   1.000
_cell.length_c   1.000
_cell.angle_alpha   90.00
_cell.angle_beta   90.00
_cell.angle_gamma   90.00
#
_symmetry.space_group_name_H-M   'P 1'
#
loop_
_entity.id
_entity.type
_entity.pdbx_description
1 polymer ?
#
loop_
_entity_poly.entity_id
_entity_poly.type
_entity_poly.pdbx_seq_one_letter_code
_entity_poly.pdbx_strand_id
1 'polypeptide(L)'
;MAEVALNNNIVYLHGDLDLKIIEARSLPNMDLVSERFRRLCTVFDVCRKPFAPPHHGNHKHHHKIITSDPYVIVCLAGARVARTRIINNSQNPVWNENFKIPLAHPVSQVEFEVKDNDMFGADLIGVASVHAKRIASGELIEEWIPVIGPNGKPHKPDSALRLRISFTPCCANPIYQKGISENYALKESYFPLRHGSKVTLYQDAHLDEEMMPDIGLDEKRHYEHEKCWEDICHAILEAHHMVYIVGWSIYHKVKLVREPTKPLPLGGDLTLGELLKYKSQEGVRVLLLVWDDKTSHSKFFINTTGVMDTHDEETRRYFKHSSVTCVLAPRYASILVQFRETNYYSIQVVGTIYTHHQKCVIVDTQGPGNNRKITSFLGGLDLCDGRYDTPEHRLFRDLNTVFKDDYHNPTFAPGTKAPRQPWHDLHCKIEGPAAYDVLTNFEQRWRKATKWSELGQRFKRISHWHDDALLKIERISWIISPSDTIPDDHPSLWVSEEDDPENWHVQVFRSIDSGSLKGFPKTAHEAEQQNLVCAKNLVIDRSIQMAYIQAIRSAQNFIYTLNQYFLGSSYAWPSYKNAGQTMQTMYEIIAREIKAAQLENAHPTDY
;
A
#
# COMPACT_ATOMS: atom_id res chain seq x y z
N MET A 1 -9.53 17.03 41.98
CA MET A 1 -8.57 18.16 41.83
C MET A 1 -7.45 17.84 40.81
N ALA A 2 -6.79 16.67 40.86
CA ALA A 2 -5.76 16.30 39.88
C ALA A 2 -6.30 15.99 38.46
N GLU A 3 -7.49 15.38 38.33
CA GLU A 3 -8.15 15.16 37.03
C GLU A 3 -8.63 16.46 36.36
N VAL A 4 -8.96 17.48 37.15
CA VAL A 4 -9.44 18.77 36.63
C VAL A 4 -8.28 19.61 36.08
N ALA A 5 -7.06 19.43 36.60
CA ALA A 5 -5.86 20.14 36.13
C ALA A 5 -5.28 19.55 34.82
N LEU A 6 -5.49 18.26 34.54
CA LEU A 6 -5.05 17.60 33.31
C LEU A 6 -5.80 18.08 32.05
N ASN A 7 -7.07 18.47 32.20
CA ASN A 7 -7.89 18.93 31.07
C ASN A 7 -7.48 20.31 30.51
N ASN A 8 -6.77 21.16 31.27
CA ASN A 8 -6.35 22.50 30.80
C ASN A 8 -5.08 22.49 29.93
N ASN A 9 -4.44 21.33 29.72
CA ASN A 9 -3.19 21.20 28.97
C ASN A 9 -3.29 20.43 27.65
N ILE A 10 -4.47 19.89 27.32
CA ILE A 10 -4.69 19.22 26.04
C ILE A 10 -4.89 20.29 24.96
N VAL A 11 -4.11 20.21 23.90
CA VAL A 11 -4.33 20.96 22.67
C VAL A 11 -4.56 20.02 21.51
N TYR A 12 -5.29 20.49 20.51
CA TYR A 12 -5.55 19.72 19.31
C TYR A 12 -4.51 20.07 18.24
N LEU A 13 -3.56 19.16 18.00
CA LEU A 13 -2.59 19.33 16.93
C LEU A 13 -3.23 18.87 15.62
N HIS A 14 -3.79 19.84 14.88
CA HIS A 14 -4.36 19.64 13.54
C HIS A 14 -3.55 20.38 12.47
N GLY A 15 -2.79 19.63 11.67
CA GLY A 15 -1.89 20.19 10.69
C GLY A 15 -0.77 19.23 10.31
N ASP A 16 0.36 19.78 9.88
CA ASP A 16 1.53 19.02 9.44
C ASP A 16 2.71 19.25 10.40
N LEU A 17 3.25 18.15 10.93
CA LEU A 17 4.44 18.15 11.76
C LEU A 17 5.64 17.75 10.89
N ASP A 18 6.58 18.68 10.70
CA ASP A 18 7.90 18.41 10.15
C ASP A 18 8.85 18.12 11.33
N LEU A 19 9.28 16.87 11.41
CA LEU A 19 10.07 16.33 12.51
C LEU A 19 11.37 15.74 11.98
N LYS A 20 12.51 16.23 12.46
CA LYS A 20 13.80 15.56 12.30
C LYS A 20 14.27 14.97 13.61
N ILE A 21 14.53 13.67 13.61
CA ILE A 21 15.21 12.97 14.70
C ILE A 21 16.69 12.88 14.31
N ILE A 22 17.53 13.69 14.95
CA ILE A 22 18.92 13.90 14.55
C ILE A 22 19.79 12.80 15.17
N GLU A 23 19.92 12.81 16.49
CA GLU A 23 20.85 11.95 17.23
C GLU A 23 20.42 11.83 18.70
N ALA A 24 20.90 10.79 19.38
CA ALA A 24 20.85 10.69 20.83
C ALA A 24 22.27 10.58 21.41
N ARG A 25 22.42 10.94 22.67
CA ARG A 25 23.70 10.84 23.38
C ARG A 25 23.55 10.15 24.73
N SER A 26 24.62 9.51 25.18
CA SER A 26 24.73 8.90 26.51
C SER A 26 23.56 7.95 26.84
N LEU A 27 23.13 7.12 25.90
CA LEU A 27 22.16 6.06 26.17
C LEU A 27 22.79 4.96 27.06
N PRO A 28 22.03 4.27 27.92
CA PRO A 28 22.51 3.10 28.66
C PRO A 28 22.76 1.91 27.72
N ASN A 29 23.61 0.98 28.15
CA ASN A 29 23.76 -0.32 27.48
C ASN A 29 22.72 -1.29 28.07
N MET A 30 21.67 -1.62 27.31
CA MET A 30 20.63 -2.53 27.79
C MET A 30 20.97 -4.01 27.55
N ASP A 31 21.78 -4.34 26.54
CA ASP A 31 22.23 -5.72 26.27
C ASP A 31 22.95 -6.36 27.47
N LEU A 32 23.73 -5.57 28.23
CA LEU A 32 24.40 -6.06 29.45
C LEU A 32 23.40 -6.41 30.57
N VAL A 33 22.23 -5.76 30.61
CA VAL A 33 21.16 -6.01 31.57
C VAL A 33 20.39 -7.26 31.16
N SER A 34 20.04 -7.37 29.88
CA SER A 34 19.43 -8.57 29.27
C SER A 34 20.29 -9.82 29.45
N GLU A 35 21.62 -9.74 29.23
CA GLU A 35 22.54 -10.86 29.47
C GLU A 35 22.62 -11.28 30.95
N ARG A 36 22.60 -10.32 31.89
CA ARG A 36 22.59 -10.62 33.33
C ARG A 36 21.31 -11.32 33.76
N PHE A 37 20.16 -10.89 33.21
CA PHE A 37 18.87 -11.54 33.46
C PHE A 37 18.82 -12.95 32.85
N ARG A 38 19.37 -13.13 31.64
CA ARG A 38 19.53 -14.44 30.99
C ARG A 38 20.34 -15.41 31.85
N ARG A 39 21.44 -14.96 32.47
CA ARG A 39 22.25 -15.78 33.38
C ARG A 39 21.49 -16.19 34.64
N LEU A 40 20.65 -15.31 35.19
CA LEU A 40 19.79 -15.62 36.35
C LEU A 40 18.71 -16.65 36.03
N CYS A 41 18.07 -16.57 34.85
CA CYS A 41 17.08 -17.56 34.43
C CYS A 41 17.69 -18.93 34.14
N THR A 42 18.91 -19.00 33.59
CA THR A 42 19.63 -20.28 33.39
C THR A 42 20.06 -20.97 34.69
N VAL A 43 20.12 -20.24 35.81
CA VAL A 43 20.42 -20.84 37.13
C VAL A 43 19.22 -21.63 37.68
N PHE A 44 18.00 -21.34 37.22
CA PHE A 44 16.80 -22.10 37.59
C PHE A 44 16.56 -23.36 36.74
N ASP A 45 17.37 -23.60 35.71
CA ASP A 45 17.29 -24.80 34.86
C ASP A 45 18.33 -25.88 35.22
N VAL A 46 18.96 -25.76 36.40
CA VAL A 46 19.90 -26.77 36.91
C VAL A 46 19.13 -27.90 37.60
N CYS A 47 18.44 -28.71 36.81
CA CYS A 47 18.05 -30.07 37.20
C CYS A 47 17.78 -30.95 35.95
N ARG A 48 18.80 -31.18 35.11
CA ARG A 48 18.85 -32.43 34.32
C ARG A 48 20.26 -32.80 33.80
N LYS A 49 20.81 -33.81 34.46
CA LYS A 49 21.78 -34.86 34.08
C LYS A 49 23.27 -34.50 33.85
N PRO A 50 24.19 -35.21 34.52
CA PRO A 50 25.64 -35.14 34.29
C PRO A 50 26.09 -36.09 33.16
N PHE A 51 27.35 -35.93 32.73
CA PHE A 51 28.15 -36.77 31.82
C PHE A 51 28.39 -36.21 30.39
N ALA A 52 29.44 -35.40 30.26
CA ALA A 52 30.35 -35.37 29.11
C ALA A 52 31.74 -34.86 29.55
N PRO A 53 32.86 -35.42 29.05
CA PRO A 53 34.22 -35.04 29.48
C PRO A 53 34.70 -33.73 28.82
N PRO A 54 35.70 -33.03 29.40
CA PRO A 54 36.08 -31.69 28.95
C PRO A 54 36.97 -31.74 27.70
N HIS A 55 36.51 -31.15 26.60
CA HIS A 55 37.37 -30.77 25.48
C HIS A 55 38.04 -29.42 25.76
N HIS A 56 39.35 -29.42 25.96
CA HIS A 56 40.17 -28.21 25.95
C HIS A 56 40.39 -27.72 24.51
N GLY A 57 39.45 -26.90 24.02
CA GLY A 57 39.61 -26.09 22.81
C GLY A 57 39.86 -24.64 23.21
N ASN A 58 41.07 -24.14 22.97
CA ASN A 58 41.49 -22.78 23.28
C ASN A 58 40.92 -21.79 22.25
N HIS A 59 39.62 -21.48 22.34
CA HIS A 59 39.00 -20.41 21.55
C HIS A 59 39.17 -19.09 22.28
N LYS A 60 40.06 -18.24 21.76
CA LYS A 60 40.11 -16.82 22.11
C LYS A 60 38.76 -16.18 21.74
N HIS A 61 37.88 -16.01 22.73
CA HIS A 61 36.71 -15.17 22.59
C HIS A 61 37.19 -13.72 22.46
N HIS A 62 37.23 -13.20 21.23
CA HIS A 62 37.15 -11.76 21.02
C HIS A 62 35.79 -11.31 21.55
N HIS A 63 35.75 -10.75 22.75
CA HIS A 63 34.58 -10.06 23.28
C HIS A 63 34.31 -8.84 22.39
N LYS A 64 33.49 -9.01 21.36
CA LYS A 64 32.82 -7.89 20.71
C LYS A 64 31.95 -7.26 21.80
N ILE A 65 32.23 -6.02 22.20
CA ILE A 65 31.39 -5.30 23.15
C ILE A 65 30.04 -5.10 22.45
N ILE A 66 29.05 -5.89 22.84
CA ILE A 66 27.68 -5.75 22.37
C ILE A 66 27.06 -4.61 23.20
N THR A 67 26.47 -3.65 22.51
CA THR A 67 25.79 -2.51 23.11
C THR A 67 24.45 -2.31 22.41
N SER A 68 23.55 -1.56 23.05
CA SER A 68 22.21 -1.30 22.55
C SER A 68 22.12 -1.00 21.04
N ASP A 69 21.05 -1.47 20.44
CA ASP A 69 20.58 -1.25 19.07
C ASP A 69 19.40 -0.25 19.06
N PRO A 70 19.62 1.05 19.36
CA PRO A 70 18.54 1.99 19.62
C PRO A 70 17.73 2.41 18.38
N TYR A 71 16.46 2.71 18.62
CA TYR A 71 15.55 3.39 17.70
C TYR A 71 14.53 4.23 18.48
N VAL A 72 13.86 5.16 17.78
CA VAL A 72 12.85 6.04 18.38
C VAL A 72 11.48 5.75 17.78
N ILE A 73 10.45 5.70 18.63
CA ILE A 73 9.04 5.70 18.24
C ILE A 73 8.43 7.05 18.65
N VAL A 74 7.70 7.66 17.73
CA VAL A 74 6.93 8.89 18.00
C VAL A 74 5.51 8.50 18.36
N CYS A 75 5.06 8.89 19.54
CA CYS A 75 3.76 8.55 20.11
C CYS A 75 2.94 9.81 20.39
N LEU A 76 1.67 9.81 19.97
CA LEU A 76 0.67 10.84 20.26
C LEU A 76 -0.63 10.18 20.69
N ALA A 77 -1.16 10.52 21.87
CA ALA A 77 -2.41 9.94 22.39
C ALA A 77 -2.42 8.39 22.41
N GLY A 78 -1.27 7.75 22.62
CA GLY A 78 -1.10 6.29 22.56
C GLY A 78 -0.95 5.71 21.15
N ALA A 79 -1.04 6.54 20.10
CA ALA A 79 -0.86 6.17 18.70
C ALA A 79 0.60 6.35 18.26
N ARG A 80 1.17 5.33 17.61
CA ARG A 80 2.53 5.38 17.01
C ARG A 80 2.47 5.97 15.61
N VAL A 81 2.93 7.22 15.43
CA VAL A 81 2.81 7.96 14.16
C VAL A 81 4.05 7.89 13.27
N ALA A 82 5.22 7.62 13.87
CA ALA A 82 6.49 7.50 13.17
C ALA A 82 7.47 6.63 13.96
N ARG A 83 8.47 6.11 13.27
CA ARG A 83 9.50 5.26 13.85
C ARG A 83 10.78 5.39 13.03
N THR A 84 11.94 5.50 13.70
CA THR A 84 13.24 5.52 13.02
C THR A 84 13.74 4.13 12.62
N ARG A 85 14.80 4.10 11.81
CA ARG A 85 15.61 2.88 11.67
C ARG A 85 16.30 2.51 12.99
N ILE A 86 16.74 1.26 13.05
CA ILE A 86 17.56 0.73 14.14
C ILE A 86 19.02 1.03 13.81
N ILE A 87 19.75 1.62 14.77
CA ILE A 87 21.20 1.80 14.66
C ILE A 87 21.85 0.75 15.54
N ASN A 88 22.62 -0.16 14.95
CA ASN A 88 23.19 -1.27 15.70
C ASN A 88 24.39 -0.79 16.54
N ASN A 89 24.50 -1.31 17.75
CA ASN A 89 25.65 -1.20 18.64
C ASN A 89 26.12 0.25 18.85
N SER A 90 25.22 1.12 19.29
CA SER A 90 25.55 2.52 19.58
C SER A 90 24.81 3.09 20.79
N GLN A 91 25.55 3.66 21.73
CA GLN A 91 25.01 4.50 22.81
C GLN A 91 24.85 5.98 22.41
N ASN A 92 25.37 6.36 21.24
CA ASN A 92 25.25 7.70 20.66
C ASN A 92 24.79 7.58 19.20
N PRO A 93 23.58 7.08 18.96
CA PRO A 93 23.09 6.85 17.60
C PRO A 93 22.83 8.17 16.87
N VAL A 94 23.16 8.20 15.58
CA VAL A 94 22.83 9.29 14.65
C VAL A 94 21.88 8.75 13.58
N TRP A 95 20.62 9.18 13.64
CA TRP A 95 19.60 8.77 12.67
C TRP A 95 19.54 9.75 11.49
N ASN A 96 19.50 11.05 11.77
CA ASN A 96 19.26 12.09 10.76
C ASN A 96 18.06 11.77 9.85
N GLU A 97 16.94 11.38 10.45
CA GLU A 97 15.73 11.01 9.72
C GLU A 97 14.68 12.11 9.83
N ASN A 98 14.12 12.52 8.68
CA ASN A 98 13.02 13.47 8.62
C ASN A 98 11.69 12.73 8.44
N PHE A 99 10.66 13.24 9.10
CA PHE A 99 9.30 12.73 9.06
C PHE A 99 8.35 13.90 8.85
N LYS A 100 7.47 13.73 7.87
CA LYS A 100 6.31 14.60 7.69
C LYS A 100 5.07 13.85 8.11
N ILE A 101 4.44 14.34 9.17
CA ILE A 101 3.42 13.61 9.90
C ILE A 101 2.15 14.47 9.91
N PRO A 102 1.10 14.07 9.18
CA PRO A 102 -0.19 14.73 9.29
C PRO A 102 -0.81 14.37 10.64
N LEU A 103 -1.10 15.40 11.44
CA LEU A 103 -1.69 15.27 12.77
C LEU A 103 -3.16 15.72 12.78
N ALA A 104 -3.97 15.00 13.56
CA ALA A 104 -5.32 15.39 13.98
C ALA A 104 -5.59 14.89 15.42
N HIS A 105 -4.65 15.14 16.34
CA HIS A 105 -4.63 14.46 17.64
C HIS A 105 -4.88 15.43 18.81
N PRO A 106 -5.78 15.11 19.76
CA PRO A 106 -5.86 15.78 21.05
C PRO A 106 -4.75 15.26 21.96
N VAL A 107 -3.76 16.09 22.26
CA VAL A 107 -2.60 15.69 23.07
C VAL A 107 -2.14 16.78 24.02
N SER A 108 -1.58 16.38 25.16
CA SER A 108 -0.85 17.28 26.07
C SER A 108 0.63 17.40 25.69
N GLN A 109 1.20 16.35 25.09
CA GLN A 109 2.59 16.26 24.68
C GLN A 109 2.77 15.26 23.54
N VAL A 110 3.86 15.42 22.80
CA VAL A 110 4.38 14.43 21.86
C VAL A 110 5.50 13.68 22.55
N GLU A 111 5.42 12.35 22.55
CA GLU A 111 6.36 11.47 23.23
C GLU A 111 7.27 10.77 22.23
N PHE A 112 8.55 10.70 22.57
CA PHE A 112 9.60 10.06 21.79
C PHE A 112 10.14 8.91 22.63
N GLU A 113 9.60 7.71 22.42
CA GLU A 113 10.04 6.49 23.10
C GLU A 113 11.35 6.00 22.47
N VAL A 114 12.45 6.11 23.20
CA VAL A 114 13.74 5.53 22.83
C VAL A 114 13.75 4.08 23.31
N LYS A 115 13.96 3.15 22.38
CA LYS A 115 13.93 1.70 22.65
C LYS A 115 15.18 1.01 22.14
N ASP A 116 15.52 -0.09 22.79
CA ASP A 116 16.48 -1.06 22.30
C ASP A 116 15.80 -2.16 21.49
N ASN A 117 16.48 -2.73 20.50
CA ASN A 117 15.95 -3.81 19.66
C ASN A 117 16.69 -5.14 19.90
N ASP A 118 16.34 -5.82 20.99
CA ASP A 118 16.96 -7.10 21.35
C ASP A 118 16.27 -8.28 20.63
N MET A 119 16.96 -9.42 20.56
CA MET A 119 16.45 -10.65 19.93
C MET A 119 15.16 -11.21 20.57
N PHE A 120 14.84 -10.82 21.81
CA PHE A 120 13.73 -11.38 22.61
C PHE A 120 12.65 -10.37 23.01
N GLY A 121 12.76 -9.10 22.61
CA GLY A 121 11.80 -8.05 22.95
C GLY A 121 12.45 -6.68 22.81
N ALA A 122 11.65 -5.64 22.56
CA ALA A 122 12.18 -4.28 22.54
C ALA A 122 12.08 -3.66 23.94
N ASP A 123 13.22 -3.32 24.54
CA ASP A 123 13.26 -2.72 25.87
C ASP A 123 13.15 -1.20 25.80
N LEU A 124 12.30 -0.60 26.66
CA LEU A 124 12.19 0.85 26.75
C LEU A 124 13.42 1.40 27.48
N ILE A 125 14.21 2.23 26.78
CA ILE A 125 15.31 2.99 27.36
C ILE A 125 14.74 4.17 28.14
N GLY A 126 13.88 4.96 27.51
CA GLY A 126 13.24 6.10 28.16
C GLY A 126 12.41 6.93 27.18
N VAL A 127 11.82 8.01 27.69
CA VAL A 127 10.92 8.87 26.93
C VAL A 127 11.43 10.31 26.99
N ALA A 128 11.56 10.94 25.82
CA ALA A 128 11.68 12.38 25.68
C ALA A 128 10.30 12.95 25.34
N SER A 129 9.91 14.09 25.92
CA SER A 129 8.56 14.65 25.75
C SER A 129 8.62 16.14 25.42
N VAL A 130 7.83 16.57 24.44
CA VAL A 130 7.67 17.99 24.09
C VAL A 130 6.21 18.38 24.24
N HIS A 131 5.93 19.43 25.02
CA HIS A 131 4.57 19.89 25.24
C HIS A 131 3.87 20.31 23.95
N ALA A 132 2.64 19.87 23.78
CA ALA A 132 1.88 20.12 22.57
C ALA A 132 1.56 21.61 22.37
N LYS A 133 1.38 22.39 23.46
CA LYS A 133 1.25 23.86 23.41
C LYS A 133 2.46 24.53 22.74
N ARG A 134 3.66 24.03 23.00
CA ARG A 134 4.89 24.58 22.41
C ARG A 134 4.97 24.25 20.92
N ILE A 135 4.62 23.03 20.55
CA ILE A 135 4.55 22.61 19.14
C ILE A 135 3.48 23.43 18.38
N ALA A 136 2.30 23.62 18.99
CA ALA A 136 1.20 24.39 18.41
C ALA A 136 1.52 25.88 18.15
N SER A 137 2.55 26.44 18.81
CA SER A 137 3.00 27.81 18.55
C SER A 137 3.58 28.01 17.15
N GLY A 138 4.02 26.94 16.49
CA GLY A 138 4.69 26.98 15.19
C GLY A 138 6.16 27.40 15.24
N GLU A 139 6.69 27.76 16.41
CA GLU A 139 8.12 28.08 16.57
C GLU A 139 9.01 26.86 16.30
N LEU A 140 10.15 27.10 15.64
CA LEU A 140 11.15 26.07 15.39
C LEU A 140 11.78 25.62 16.71
N ILE A 141 11.60 24.34 17.05
CA ILE A 141 12.24 23.72 18.22
C ILE A 141 13.44 22.94 17.71
N GLU A 142 14.67 23.41 17.94
CA GLU A 142 15.90 22.65 17.66
C GLU A 142 16.77 22.56 18.93
N GLU A 143 16.63 21.48 19.69
CA GLU A 143 17.30 21.36 20.99
C GLU A 143 17.50 19.90 21.45
N TRP A 144 18.21 19.74 22.56
CA TRP A 144 18.38 18.47 23.27
C TRP A 144 17.27 18.29 24.31
N ILE A 145 16.43 17.28 24.12
CA ILE A 145 15.37 16.90 25.06
C ILE A 145 15.87 15.75 25.95
N PRO A 146 15.86 15.88 27.28
CA PRO A 146 16.26 14.80 28.19
C PRO A 146 15.45 13.52 27.97
N VAL A 147 16.13 12.38 27.98
CA VAL A 147 15.49 11.05 27.92
C VAL A 147 15.28 10.56 29.34
N ILE A 148 14.02 10.48 29.76
CA ILE A 148 13.65 10.09 31.12
C ILE A 148 13.38 8.59 31.16
N GLY A 149 14.13 7.87 32.00
CA GLY A 149 13.94 6.44 32.20
C GLY A 149 12.70 6.12 33.05
N PRO A 150 12.35 4.83 33.19
CA PRO A 150 11.18 4.40 33.97
C PRO A 150 11.17 4.82 35.45
N ASN A 151 12.34 5.13 36.00
CA ASN A 151 12.52 5.62 37.38
C ASN A 151 12.24 7.14 37.53
N GLY A 152 11.78 7.81 36.47
CA GLY A 152 11.50 9.25 36.47
C GLY A 152 12.75 10.13 36.38
N LYS A 153 13.93 9.56 36.09
CA LYS A 153 15.19 10.30 35.92
C LYS A 153 15.96 9.83 34.68
N PRO A 154 16.84 10.65 34.10
CA PRO A 154 17.76 10.18 33.08
C PRO A 154 18.66 9.05 33.61
N HIS A 155 18.93 8.02 32.78
CA HIS A 155 19.86 6.93 33.14
C HIS A 155 21.29 7.42 33.33
N LYS A 156 21.69 8.41 32.55
CA LYS A 156 22.95 9.16 32.67
C LYS A 156 22.61 10.66 32.64
N PRO A 157 23.36 11.54 33.35
CA PRO A 157 23.05 12.96 33.44
C PRO A 157 22.82 13.65 32.08
N ASP A 158 23.58 13.24 31.07
CA ASP A 158 23.53 13.85 29.73
C ASP A 158 22.64 13.08 28.73
N SER A 159 21.90 12.06 29.18
CA SER A 159 21.08 11.23 28.28
C SER A 159 19.95 12.05 27.67
N ALA A 160 20.05 12.31 26.37
CA ALA A 160 19.17 13.24 25.68
C ALA A 160 19.04 12.89 24.19
N LEU A 161 17.94 13.34 23.60
CA LEU A 161 17.59 13.21 22.20
C LEU A 161 17.59 14.60 21.54
N ARG A 162 18.33 14.76 20.44
CA ARG A 162 18.36 16.00 19.67
C ARG A 162 17.28 15.96 18.59
N LEU A 163 16.37 16.92 18.65
CA LEU A 163 15.20 17.00 17.78
C LEU A 163 15.18 18.35 17.06
N ARG A 164 14.64 18.36 15.83
CA ARG A 164 14.18 19.58 15.15
C ARG A 164 12.71 19.42 14.80
N ILE A 165 11.85 20.30 15.28
CA ILE A 165 10.40 20.23 15.13
C ILE A 165 9.87 21.56 14.60
N SER A 166 9.04 21.50 13.57
CA SER A 166 8.22 22.60 13.07
C SER A 166 6.79 22.10 12.82
N PHE A 167 5.79 22.93 13.12
CA PHE A 167 4.39 22.57 12.94
C PHE A 167 3.66 23.64 12.15
N THR A 168 2.95 23.21 11.11
CA THR A 168 2.10 24.08 10.29
C THR A 168 0.64 23.70 10.54
N PRO A 169 -0.15 24.56 11.22
CA PRO A 169 -1.58 24.33 11.40
C PRO A 169 -2.30 24.17 10.05
N CYS A 170 -3.35 23.34 10.00
CA CYS A 170 -4.12 23.12 8.77
C CYS A 170 -4.63 24.45 8.18
N CYS A 171 -5.17 25.31 9.04
CA CYS A 171 -5.68 26.64 8.68
C CYS A 171 -4.61 27.63 8.23
N ALA A 172 -3.31 27.33 8.36
CA ALA A 172 -2.21 28.18 7.92
C ALA A 172 -1.51 27.60 6.68
N ASN A 173 -1.85 26.38 6.26
CA ASN A 173 -1.23 25.74 5.10
C ASN A 173 -1.93 26.21 3.80
N PRO A 174 -1.23 26.89 2.88
CA PRO A 174 -1.83 27.41 1.64
C PRO A 174 -2.42 26.33 0.74
N ILE A 175 -1.90 25.08 0.81
CA ILE A 175 -2.38 23.94 0.03
C ILE A 175 -3.82 23.59 0.41
N TYR A 176 -4.18 23.76 1.68
CA TYR A 176 -5.51 23.40 2.20
C TYR A 176 -6.52 24.55 2.05
N GLN A 177 -6.05 25.80 2.01
CA GLN A 177 -6.94 26.97 1.93
C GLN A 177 -7.53 27.24 0.54
N LYS A 178 -6.86 26.83 -0.53
CA LYS A 178 -7.19 27.26 -1.90
C LYS A 178 -7.79 26.17 -2.79
N GLY A 179 -8.10 25.00 -2.23
CA GLY A 179 -8.52 23.84 -3.01
C GLY A 179 -7.46 23.35 -3.99
N ILE A 180 -7.90 22.74 -5.10
CA ILE A 180 -7.07 22.38 -6.25
C ILE A 180 -6.63 23.67 -6.94
N SER A 181 -5.63 24.36 -6.38
CA SER A 181 -4.90 25.45 -7.04
C SER A 181 -3.82 24.88 -7.98
N GLU A 182 -3.11 25.71 -8.74
CA GLU A 182 -1.98 25.34 -9.64
C GLU A 182 -0.92 24.39 -9.01
N ASN A 183 -0.91 24.18 -7.69
CA ASN A 183 -0.07 23.23 -6.97
C ASN A 183 -0.86 22.05 -6.36
N TYR A 184 -1.63 21.31 -7.16
CA TYR A 184 -2.46 20.19 -6.69
C TYR A 184 -1.72 18.86 -6.50
N ALA A 185 -0.50 18.72 -7.04
CA ALA A 185 0.30 17.52 -6.89
C ALA A 185 0.63 17.22 -5.42
N LEU A 186 0.59 15.95 -5.03
CA LEU A 186 1.23 15.50 -3.79
C LEU A 186 2.74 15.49 -4.04
N LYS A 187 3.45 16.48 -3.50
CA LYS A 187 4.90 16.63 -3.69
C LYS A 187 5.71 15.47 -3.12
N GLU A 188 5.18 14.82 -2.08
CA GLU A 188 5.85 13.79 -1.30
C GLU A 188 5.34 12.40 -1.63
N SER A 189 5.43 12.04 -2.90
CA SER A 189 5.09 10.71 -3.39
C SER A 189 6.23 10.11 -4.19
N TYR A 190 6.22 8.78 -4.29
CA TYR A 190 7.21 8.04 -5.07
C TYR A 190 7.09 8.31 -6.57
N PHE A 191 5.85 8.30 -7.10
CA PHE A 191 5.57 8.72 -8.47
C PHE A 191 5.15 10.18 -8.50
N PRO A 192 5.76 11.02 -9.35
CA PRO A 192 5.38 12.41 -9.51
C PRO A 192 4.05 12.53 -10.28
N LEU A 193 3.50 13.75 -10.31
CA LEU A 193 2.41 14.10 -11.21
C LEU A 193 2.89 13.98 -12.66
N ARG A 194 2.04 13.44 -13.55
CA ARG A 194 2.25 13.36 -14.99
C ARG A 194 1.24 14.22 -15.74
N HIS A 195 1.68 14.93 -16.76
CA HIS A 195 0.86 15.82 -17.58
C HIS A 195 0.42 15.14 -18.87
N GLY A 196 -0.49 15.78 -19.63
CA GLY A 196 -0.92 15.31 -20.94
C GLY A 196 -1.53 13.91 -20.95
N SER A 197 -2.23 13.51 -19.89
CA SER A 197 -2.84 12.19 -19.76
C SER A 197 -4.32 12.24 -20.14
N LYS A 198 -4.93 11.06 -20.30
CA LYS A 198 -6.39 10.89 -20.41
C LYS A 198 -6.85 9.84 -19.41
N VAL A 199 -7.96 10.13 -18.73
CA VAL A 199 -8.61 9.19 -17.80
C VAL A 199 -10.02 8.93 -18.27
N THR A 200 -10.36 7.65 -18.44
CA THR A 200 -11.76 7.21 -18.56
C THR A 200 -12.20 6.63 -17.23
N LEU A 201 -13.30 7.12 -16.68
CA LEU A 201 -13.90 6.62 -15.44
C LEU A 201 -14.99 5.61 -15.78
N TYR A 202 -14.99 4.49 -15.08
CA TYR A 202 -15.97 3.44 -15.25
C TYR A 202 -16.81 3.26 -13.99
N GLN A 203 -18.13 3.26 -14.20
CA GLN A 203 -19.12 2.80 -13.23
C GLN A 203 -19.47 1.34 -13.55
N ASP A 204 -19.24 0.46 -12.58
CA ASP A 204 -19.46 -0.98 -12.69
C ASP A 204 -18.63 -1.63 -13.82
N ALA A 205 -18.83 -2.94 -14.05
CA ALA A 205 -18.11 -3.67 -15.08
C ALA A 205 -18.65 -3.35 -16.49
N HIS A 206 -19.92 -3.01 -16.58
CA HIS A 206 -20.63 -2.76 -17.83
C HIS A 206 -21.84 -1.83 -17.56
N LEU A 207 -22.42 -1.26 -18.61
CA LEU A 207 -23.65 -0.47 -18.50
C LEU A 207 -24.42 -0.51 -19.81
N ASP A 208 -25.73 -0.32 -19.71
CA ASP A 208 -26.62 -0.04 -20.84
C ASP A 208 -26.75 1.47 -20.99
N GLU A 209 -26.32 2.01 -22.12
CA GLU A 209 -26.28 3.46 -22.37
C GLU A 209 -27.68 4.07 -22.45
N GLU A 210 -28.68 3.31 -22.92
CA GLU A 210 -30.07 3.78 -22.99
C GLU A 210 -30.68 4.03 -21.59
N MET A 211 -30.10 3.41 -20.56
CA MET A 211 -30.54 3.52 -19.17
C MET A 211 -29.81 4.64 -18.40
N MET A 212 -28.78 5.24 -18.99
CA MET A 212 -27.99 6.27 -18.33
C MET A 212 -28.57 7.66 -18.56
N PRO A 213 -28.52 8.55 -17.54
CA PRO A 213 -28.98 9.92 -17.72
C PRO A 213 -28.05 10.69 -18.66
N ASP A 214 -28.65 11.58 -19.43
CA ASP A 214 -27.91 12.60 -20.16
C ASP A 214 -27.36 13.65 -19.18
N ILE A 215 -26.04 13.81 -19.14
CA ILE A 215 -25.35 14.73 -18.23
C ILE A 215 -24.56 15.72 -19.09
N GLY A 216 -25.07 16.96 -19.16
CA GLY A 216 -24.37 18.06 -19.82
C GLY A 216 -23.11 18.48 -19.05
N LEU A 217 -22.02 18.68 -19.78
CA LEU A 217 -20.74 19.18 -19.32
C LEU A 217 -20.46 20.58 -19.91
N ASP A 218 -19.35 21.18 -19.47
CA ASP A 218 -18.89 22.46 -20.03
C ASP A 218 -18.67 22.37 -21.55
N GLU A 219 -18.74 23.53 -22.21
CA GLU A 219 -18.62 23.67 -23.67
C GLU A 219 -19.71 22.92 -24.47
N LYS A 220 -20.87 22.66 -23.85
CA LYS A 220 -22.00 21.92 -24.45
C LYS A 220 -21.64 20.47 -24.81
N ARG A 221 -20.68 19.89 -24.10
CA ARG A 221 -20.35 18.47 -24.20
C ARG A 221 -21.33 17.64 -23.37
N HIS A 222 -21.35 16.35 -23.60
CA HIS A 222 -22.16 15.39 -22.86
C HIS A 222 -21.23 14.33 -22.25
N TYR A 223 -21.52 13.89 -21.03
CA TYR A 223 -20.75 12.85 -20.38
C TYR A 223 -20.97 11.51 -21.09
N GLU A 224 -19.87 10.89 -21.53
CA GLU A 224 -19.89 9.60 -22.20
C GLU A 224 -19.76 8.47 -21.18
N HIS A 225 -20.76 7.58 -21.14
CA HIS A 225 -20.80 6.43 -20.24
C HIS A 225 -20.07 5.24 -20.87
N GLU A 226 -18.87 4.96 -20.36
CA GLU A 226 -17.95 3.97 -20.93
C GLU A 226 -18.05 2.58 -20.25
N LYS A 227 -17.71 1.50 -20.98
CA LYS A 227 -18.01 0.11 -20.57
C LYS A 227 -16.72 -0.63 -20.18
N CYS A 228 -16.46 -0.79 -18.87
CA CYS A 228 -15.16 -1.24 -18.35
C CYS A 228 -14.64 -2.56 -18.93
N TRP A 229 -15.37 -3.66 -18.76
CA TRP A 229 -14.90 -4.99 -19.17
C TRP A 229 -14.92 -5.17 -20.68
N GLU A 230 -15.78 -4.44 -21.39
CA GLU A 230 -15.78 -4.39 -22.84
C GLU A 230 -14.52 -3.69 -23.36
N ASP A 231 -14.16 -2.53 -22.80
CA ASP A 231 -12.90 -1.85 -23.12
C ASP A 231 -11.66 -2.68 -22.78
N ILE A 232 -11.65 -3.37 -21.63
CA ILE A 232 -10.57 -4.31 -21.28
C ILE A 232 -10.48 -5.43 -22.31
N CYS A 233 -11.61 -6.00 -22.74
CA CYS A 233 -11.65 -7.07 -23.74
C CYS A 233 -11.07 -6.60 -25.08
N HIS A 234 -11.53 -5.45 -25.58
CA HIS A 234 -11.01 -4.84 -26.80
C HIS A 234 -9.52 -4.53 -26.70
N ALA A 235 -9.07 -3.94 -25.59
CA ALA A 235 -7.67 -3.58 -25.41
C ALA A 235 -6.75 -4.83 -25.33
N ILE A 236 -7.21 -5.93 -24.76
CA ILE A 236 -6.49 -7.22 -24.79
C ILE A 236 -6.44 -7.79 -26.22
N LEU A 237 -7.56 -7.73 -26.95
CA LEU A 237 -7.63 -8.23 -28.33
C LEU A 237 -6.75 -7.44 -29.29
N GLU A 238 -6.67 -6.12 -29.11
CA GLU A 238 -5.86 -5.22 -29.90
C GLU A 238 -4.38 -5.20 -29.51
N ALA A 239 -4.01 -5.77 -28.37
CA ALA A 239 -2.61 -5.80 -27.92
C ALA A 239 -1.71 -6.58 -28.89
N HIS A 240 -0.55 -6.03 -29.20
CA HIS A 240 0.42 -6.64 -30.12
C HIS A 240 1.66 -7.18 -29.41
N HIS A 241 1.98 -6.70 -28.20
CA HIS A 241 3.23 -7.03 -27.53
C HIS A 241 3.04 -7.56 -26.13
N MET A 242 2.15 -6.97 -25.33
CA MET A 242 2.01 -7.31 -23.93
C MET A 242 0.59 -7.21 -23.38
N VAL A 243 0.29 -8.15 -22.48
CA VAL A 243 -0.88 -8.13 -21.61
C VAL A 243 -0.43 -8.54 -20.21
N TYR A 244 -0.27 -7.57 -19.31
CA TYR A 244 0.15 -7.81 -17.92
C TYR A 244 -1.03 -7.59 -17.00
N ILE A 245 -1.34 -8.58 -16.15
CA ILE A 245 -2.51 -8.55 -15.28
C ILE A 245 -2.09 -8.80 -13.84
N VAL A 246 -2.62 -7.98 -12.94
CA VAL A 246 -2.54 -8.17 -11.49
C VAL A 246 -3.95 -8.32 -10.95
N GLY A 247 -4.15 -9.31 -10.09
CA GLY A 247 -5.40 -9.44 -9.35
C GLY A 247 -5.16 -9.96 -7.94
N TRP A 248 -6.05 -9.57 -7.03
CA TRP A 248 -6.22 -10.29 -5.78
C TRP A 248 -6.80 -11.69 -6.06
N SER A 249 -7.73 -11.77 -7.02
CA SER A 249 -8.20 -13.02 -7.59
C SER A 249 -8.37 -12.85 -9.10
N ILE A 250 -8.01 -13.86 -9.87
CA ILE A 250 -8.28 -13.91 -11.31
C ILE A 250 -8.98 -15.24 -11.56
N TYR A 251 -10.14 -15.22 -12.21
CA TYR A 251 -10.88 -16.43 -12.54
C TYR A 251 -10.94 -16.65 -14.04
N HIS A 252 -10.23 -17.68 -14.52
CA HIS A 252 -10.07 -17.94 -15.95
C HIS A 252 -11.38 -18.22 -16.71
N LYS A 253 -12.48 -18.59 -16.02
CA LYS A 253 -13.76 -18.93 -16.68
C LYS A 253 -14.67 -17.74 -16.93
N VAL A 254 -14.39 -16.56 -16.35
CA VAL A 254 -15.29 -15.40 -16.56
C VAL A 254 -15.27 -14.95 -18.02
N LYS A 255 -16.41 -14.47 -18.50
CA LYS A 255 -16.50 -13.75 -19.77
C LYS A 255 -16.52 -12.25 -19.50
N LEU A 256 -15.66 -11.51 -20.21
CA LEU A 256 -15.55 -10.06 -20.07
C LEU A 256 -16.77 -9.36 -20.66
N VAL A 257 -17.24 -9.79 -21.82
CA VAL A 257 -18.42 -9.23 -22.49
C VAL A 257 -19.54 -10.26 -22.50
N ARG A 258 -20.71 -9.86 -21.97
CA ARG A 258 -21.92 -10.71 -21.92
C ARG A 258 -23.08 -10.07 -22.67
N GLU A 259 -23.15 -8.75 -22.62
CA GLU A 259 -24.09 -7.91 -23.34
C GLU A 259 -23.27 -6.97 -24.24
N PRO A 260 -22.83 -7.39 -25.44
CA PRO A 260 -21.96 -6.57 -26.28
C PRO A 260 -22.71 -5.34 -26.82
N THR A 261 -22.09 -4.16 -26.71
CA THR A 261 -22.64 -2.89 -27.24
C THR A 261 -22.07 -2.55 -28.62
N LYS A 262 -20.92 -3.14 -28.97
CA LYS A 262 -20.29 -3.06 -30.28
C LYS A 262 -19.89 -4.45 -30.80
N PRO A 263 -19.62 -4.61 -32.12
CA PRO A 263 -19.17 -5.89 -32.67
C PRO A 263 -17.88 -6.36 -31.98
N LEU A 264 -17.93 -7.57 -31.43
CA LEU A 264 -16.77 -8.18 -30.79
C LEU A 264 -15.75 -8.63 -31.85
N PRO A 265 -14.46 -8.31 -31.67
CA PRO A 265 -13.41 -8.88 -32.50
C PRO A 265 -13.34 -10.40 -32.30
N LEU A 266 -12.70 -11.10 -33.23
CA LEU A 266 -12.43 -12.54 -33.10
C LEU A 266 -11.79 -12.85 -31.75
N GLY A 267 -12.44 -13.71 -30.96
CA GLY A 267 -12.00 -14.08 -29.62
C GLY A 267 -12.65 -13.28 -28.47
N GLY A 268 -13.49 -12.28 -28.75
CA GLY A 268 -14.18 -11.49 -27.71
C GLY A 268 -15.27 -12.24 -26.94
N ASP A 269 -15.77 -13.35 -27.48
CA ASP A 269 -16.77 -14.23 -26.86
C ASP A 269 -16.16 -15.34 -25.98
N LEU A 270 -14.83 -15.45 -25.98
CA LEU A 270 -14.06 -16.42 -25.21
C LEU A 270 -14.12 -16.13 -23.71
N THR A 271 -13.86 -17.17 -22.90
CA THR A 271 -13.54 -16.95 -21.49
C THR A 271 -12.19 -16.21 -21.36
N LEU A 272 -11.97 -15.52 -20.24
CA LEU A 272 -10.72 -14.80 -19.97
C LEU A 272 -9.49 -15.71 -20.15
N GLY A 273 -9.56 -16.94 -19.68
CA GLY A 273 -8.50 -17.93 -19.82
C GLY A 273 -8.16 -18.27 -21.27
N GLU A 274 -9.19 -18.48 -22.08
CA GLU A 274 -9.06 -18.78 -23.50
C GLU A 274 -8.57 -17.56 -24.28
N LEU A 275 -9.10 -16.38 -24.01
CA LEU A 275 -8.67 -15.10 -24.60
C LEU A 275 -7.17 -14.87 -24.35
N LEU A 276 -6.69 -15.07 -23.13
CA LEU A 276 -5.28 -14.88 -22.78
C LEU A 276 -4.38 -15.93 -23.44
N LYS A 277 -4.83 -17.18 -23.55
CA LYS A 277 -4.11 -18.21 -24.33
C LYS A 277 -4.07 -17.86 -25.81
N TYR A 278 -5.20 -17.42 -26.36
CA TYR A 278 -5.34 -16.99 -27.75
C TYR A 278 -4.33 -15.88 -28.09
N LYS A 279 -4.31 -14.79 -27.32
CA LYS A 279 -3.32 -13.71 -27.51
C LYS A 279 -1.88 -14.17 -27.33
N SER A 280 -1.64 -15.05 -26.35
CA SER A 280 -0.30 -15.57 -26.15
C SER A 280 0.19 -16.46 -27.30
N GLN A 281 -0.70 -17.16 -28.00
CA GLN A 281 -0.39 -17.96 -29.18
C GLN A 281 -0.09 -17.09 -30.42
N GLU A 282 -0.63 -15.86 -30.48
CA GLU A 282 -0.26 -14.85 -31.48
C GLU A 282 1.14 -14.23 -31.24
N GLY A 283 1.80 -14.59 -30.13
CA GLY A 283 3.12 -14.08 -29.77
C GLY A 283 3.10 -12.92 -28.76
N VAL A 284 1.92 -12.51 -28.28
CA VAL A 284 1.79 -11.48 -27.24
C VAL A 284 2.33 -12.03 -25.91
N ARG A 285 3.13 -11.23 -25.20
CA ARG A 285 3.65 -11.58 -23.88
C ARG A 285 2.58 -11.41 -22.82
N VAL A 286 2.03 -12.52 -22.33
CA VAL A 286 0.98 -12.51 -21.30
C VAL A 286 1.53 -12.91 -19.95
N LEU A 287 1.51 -11.98 -18.98
CA LEU A 287 2.03 -12.18 -17.62
C LEU A 287 0.94 -11.91 -16.57
N LEU A 288 0.72 -12.87 -15.67
CA LEU A 288 -0.25 -12.75 -14.58
C LEU A 288 0.49 -12.77 -13.24
N LEU A 289 0.21 -11.78 -12.40
CA LEU A 289 0.69 -11.70 -11.02
C LEU A 289 -0.51 -11.76 -10.07
N VAL A 290 -0.85 -12.97 -9.62
CA VAL A 290 -2.01 -13.24 -8.77
C VAL A 290 -1.57 -13.36 -7.31
N TRP A 291 -2.37 -12.89 -6.36
CA TRP A 291 -2.08 -13.14 -4.95
C TRP A 291 -2.07 -14.64 -4.63
N ASP A 292 -1.09 -15.09 -3.85
CA ASP A 292 -0.98 -16.47 -3.35
C ASP A 292 -1.76 -16.60 -2.03
N ASP A 293 -2.98 -17.14 -2.09
CA ASP A 293 -3.71 -17.52 -0.89
C ASP A 293 -3.08 -18.79 -0.31
N LYS A 294 -2.28 -18.61 0.74
CA LYS A 294 -1.58 -19.72 1.41
C LYS A 294 -2.51 -20.74 2.03
N THR A 295 -3.81 -20.46 2.15
CA THR A 295 -4.81 -21.43 2.61
C THR A 295 -5.42 -22.25 1.46
N SER A 296 -5.24 -21.81 0.22
CA SER A 296 -5.54 -22.57 -1.00
C SER A 296 -4.45 -23.62 -1.25
N HIS A 297 -4.70 -24.87 -0.90
CA HIS A 297 -3.77 -25.97 -1.15
C HIS A 297 -4.46 -27.15 -1.83
N SER A 298 -3.81 -27.71 -2.86
CA SER A 298 -4.08 -29.06 -3.35
C SER A 298 -2.89 -29.97 -2.99
N LYS A 299 -2.69 -30.25 -1.72
CA LYS A 299 -1.76 -31.32 -1.33
C LYS A 299 -2.56 -32.60 -1.14
N PHE A 300 -2.09 -33.69 -1.76
CA PHE A 300 -2.63 -35.04 -1.62
C PHE A 300 -4.13 -35.20 -1.98
N PHE A 301 -4.55 -34.77 -3.18
CA PHE A 301 -5.92 -34.99 -3.70
C PHE A 301 -7.06 -34.39 -2.85
N ILE A 302 -6.75 -33.53 -1.87
CA ILE A 302 -7.71 -32.73 -1.13
C ILE A 302 -7.63 -31.31 -1.69
N ASN A 303 -8.69 -30.86 -2.36
CA ASN A 303 -8.85 -29.45 -2.72
C ASN A 303 -9.46 -28.75 -1.50
N THR A 304 -8.67 -27.99 -0.75
CA THR A 304 -9.24 -27.00 0.18
C THR A 304 -9.41 -25.70 -0.60
N THR A 305 -10.66 -25.26 -0.78
CA THR A 305 -10.96 -23.87 -1.12
C THR A 305 -10.32 -22.99 -0.06
N GLY A 306 -9.53 -21.99 -0.48
CA GLY A 306 -8.92 -21.05 0.45
C GLY A 306 -9.97 -20.36 1.32
N VAL A 307 -9.57 -19.95 2.52
CA VAL A 307 -10.46 -19.27 3.49
C VAL A 307 -10.98 -17.94 2.92
N MET A 308 -10.32 -17.42 1.88
CA MET A 308 -10.63 -16.13 1.26
C MET A 308 -11.32 -16.25 -0.11
N ASP A 309 -11.76 -17.45 -0.50
CA ASP A 309 -12.55 -17.70 -1.73
C ASP A 309 -11.88 -17.15 -3.02
N THR A 310 -10.57 -17.38 -3.17
CA THR A 310 -9.80 -17.01 -4.37
C THR A 310 -9.60 -18.18 -5.34
N HIS A 311 -9.39 -17.85 -6.62
CA HIS A 311 -9.15 -18.83 -7.69
C HIS A 311 -7.68 -18.92 -8.13
N ASP A 312 -6.77 -18.49 -7.26
CA ASP A 312 -5.34 -18.29 -7.55
C ASP A 312 -4.65 -19.58 -8.01
N GLU A 313 -4.79 -20.65 -7.23
CA GLU A 313 -4.21 -21.95 -7.54
C GLU A 313 -4.86 -22.64 -8.76
N GLU A 314 -6.19 -22.49 -8.95
CA GLU A 314 -6.90 -22.99 -10.13
C GLU A 314 -6.40 -22.29 -11.40
N THR A 315 -6.33 -20.96 -11.37
CA THR A 315 -5.87 -20.15 -12.50
C THR A 315 -4.41 -20.43 -12.84
N ARG A 316 -3.53 -20.58 -11.86
CA ARG A 316 -2.14 -20.99 -12.13
C ARG A 316 -2.08 -22.36 -12.83
N ARG A 317 -2.88 -23.34 -12.38
CA ARG A 317 -2.91 -24.68 -13.01
C ARG A 317 -3.43 -24.62 -14.44
N TYR A 318 -4.44 -23.81 -14.71
CA TYR A 318 -5.01 -23.63 -16.04
C TYR A 318 -3.98 -23.15 -17.07
N PHE A 319 -3.05 -22.27 -16.66
CA PHE A 319 -2.01 -21.71 -17.53
C PHE A 319 -0.68 -22.50 -17.54
N LYS A 320 -0.50 -23.48 -16.65
CA LYS A 320 0.78 -24.21 -16.45
C LYS A 320 1.40 -24.79 -17.73
N HIS A 321 0.57 -25.18 -18.70
CA HIS A 321 0.99 -25.79 -19.96
C HIS A 321 0.70 -24.89 -21.18
N SER A 322 0.64 -23.57 -20.96
CA SER A 322 0.49 -22.56 -22.01
C SER A 322 1.66 -21.60 -22.02
N SER A 323 1.72 -20.72 -23.03
CA SER A 323 2.69 -19.63 -23.12
C SER A 323 2.38 -18.45 -22.19
N VAL A 324 1.20 -18.45 -21.55
CA VAL A 324 0.84 -17.48 -20.50
C VAL A 324 1.65 -17.78 -19.23
N THR A 325 2.36 -16.79 -18.70
CA THR A 325 3.13 -16.95 -17.46
C THR A 325 2.35 -16.46 -16.26
N CYS A 326 1.85 -17.38 -15.44
CA CYS A 326 1.11 -17.07 -14.21
C CYS A 326 1.97 -17.29 -12.96
N VAL A 327 2.21 -16.22 -12.20
CA VAL A 327 3.01 -16.21 -10.97
C VAL A 327 2.11 -15.91 -9.78
N LEU A 328 2.21 -16.75 -8.75
CA LEU A 328 1.58 -16.53 -7.45
C LEU A 328 2.52 -15.69 -6.57
N ALA A 329 2.01 -14.56 -6.08
CA ALA A 329 2.74 -13.58 -5.28
C ALA A 329 2.31 -13.68 -3.81
N PRO A 330 3.13 -14.30 -2.93
CA PRO A 330 2.83 -14.34 -1.51
C PRO A 330 3.06 -12.98 -0.87
N ARG A 331 2.11 -12.58 -0.03
CA ARG A 331 2.28 -11.45 0.89
C ARG A 331 2.75 -11.98 2.25
N TYR A 332 3.74 -11.30 2.81
CA TYR A 332 4.17 -11.50 4.19
C TYR A 332 3.97 -10.17 4.90
N ALA A 333 3.17 -10.17 5.96
CA ALA A 333 2.93 -8.97 6.74
C ALA A 333 4.25 -8.42 7.27
N SER A 334 4.51 -7.14 7.03
CA SER A 334 5.58 -6.38 7.68
C SER A 334 5.40 -6.31 9.21
N ILE A 335 4.16 -6.51 9.68
CA ILE A 335 3.73 -6.47 11.09
C ILE A 335 4.00 -7.79 11.85
N LEU A 336 4.56 -8.82 11.20
CA LEU A 336 5.02 -10.05 11.89
C LEU A 336 6.13 -9.81 12.94
N VAL A 337 6.69 -8.60 13.00
CA VAL A 337 7.64 -8.22 14.07
C VAL A 337 7.03 -7.23 15.09
N GLN A 338 5.78 -6.78 14.92
CA GLN A 338 5.07 -6.00 15.95
C GLN A 338 4.42 -6.93 16.99
N PHE A 339 4.03 -8.14 16.58
CA PHE A 339 3.52 -9.20 17.46
C PHE A 339 4.60 -10.13 18.04
N ARG A 340 5.89 -9.80 17.89
CA ARG A 340 6.93 -10.48 18.68
C ARG A 340 6.78 -10.21 20.19
N GLU A 341 5.96 -9.23 20.56
CA GLU A 341 5.55 -8.90 21.92
C GLU A 341 4.45 -9.85 22.46
N THR A 342 3.87 -10.76 21.67
CA THR A 342 2.82 -11.69 22.13
C THR A 342 2.87 -13.05 21.43
N ASN A 343 3.43 -14.06 22.13
CA ASN A 343 3.38 -15.50 21.88
C ASN A 343 3.59 -16.02 20.43
N TYR A 344 4.52 -16.98 20.28
CA TYR A 344 4.88 -17.65 19.01
C TYR A 344 3.68 -18.17 18.17
N TYR A 345 2.55 -18.48 18.81
CA TYR A 345 1.31 -18.91 18.15
C TYR A 345 0.58 -17.82 17.34
N SER A 346 0.70 -16.54 17.71
CA SER A 346 0.06 -15.40 17.01
C SER A 346 0.69 -15.15 15.63
N ILE A 347 1.97 -15.50 15.47
CA ILE A 347 2.81 -15.23 14.29
C ILE A 347 2.40 -16.09 13.09
N GLN A 348 1.96 -17.34 13.32
CA GLN A 348 1.49 -18.20 12.23
C GLN A 348 0.13 -17.76 11.66
N VAL A 349 -0.74 -17.20 12.50
CA VAL A 349 -2.10 -16.76 12.10
C VAL A 349 -2.06 -15.39 11.38
N VAL A 350 -1.23 -14.44 11.84
CA VAL A 350 -1.13 -13.08 11.26
C VAL A 350 -0.31 -13.04 9.96
N GLY A 351 0.54 -14.04 9.70
CA GLY A 351 1.37 -14.09 8.49
C GLY A 351 0.62 -14.36 7.19
N THR A 352 -0.66 -14.77 7.28
CA THR A 352 -1.53 -15.14 6.16
C THR A 352 -2.70 -14.16 5.93
N ILE A 353 -2.90 -13.15 6.79
CA ILE A 353 -4.08 -12.25 6.70
C ILE A 353 -3.91 -11.06 5.74
N TYR A 354 -2.67 -10.70 5.39
CA TYR A 354 -2.43 -9.60 4.45
C TYR A 354 -2.34 -10.13 3.02
N THR A 355 -2.94 -9.42 2.09
CA THR A 355 -3.04 -9.84 0.70
C THR A 355 -2.33 -8.88 -0.24
N HIS A 356 -2.07 -9.34 -1.47
CA HIS A 356 -1.82 -8.42 -2.58
C HIS A 356 -3.17 -8.02 -3.17
N HIS A 357 -3.60 -6.78 -2.95
CA HIS A 357 -4.96 -6.35 -3.28
C HIS A 357 -5.08 -5.46 -4.54
N GLN A 358 -3.97 -5.17 -5.21
CA GLN A 358 -3.96 -4.38 -6.44
C GLN A 358 -4.68 -5.13 -7.57
N LYS A 359 -5.54 -4.44 -8.32
CA LYS A 359 -6.16 -4.93 -9.55
C LYS A 359 -5.73 -4.02 -10.70
N CYS A 360 -5.05 -4.57 -11.70
CA CYS A 360 -4.74 -3.80 -12.90
C CYS A 360 -4.55 -4.67 -14.14
N VAL A 361 -4.88 -4.11 -15.30
CA VAL A 361 -4.60 -4.67 -16.63
C VAL A 361 -3.75 -3.65 -17.38
N ILE A 362 -2.59 -4.06 -17.87
CA ILE A 362 -1.65 -3.18 -18.58
C ILE A 362 -1.39 -3.79 -19.96
N VAL A 363 -1.66 -3.02 -21.01
CA VAL A 363 -1.60 -3.48 -22.39
C VAL A 363 -0.95 -2.42 -23.27
N ASP A 364 -0.39 -2.83 -24.40
CA ASP A 364 -0.05 -1.89 -25.46
C ASP A 364 -1.26 -1.65 -26.37
N THR A 365 -1.68 -0.40 -26.54
CA THR A 365 -2.78 0.00 -27.44
C THR A 365 -2.29 0.91 -28.56
N GLN A 366 -3.16 1.21 -29.52
CA GLN A 366 -2.87 2.14 -30.60
C GLN A 366 -2.49 3.54 -30.05
N GLY A 367 -1.35 4.06 -30.50
CA GLY A 367 -0.91 5.43 -30.26
C GLY A 367 -0.98 6.28 -31.53
N PRO A 368 -0.40 7.50 -31.50
CA PRO A 368 -0.34 8.37 -32.67
C PRO A 368 0.35 7.70 -33.88
N GLY A 369 -0.26 7.83 -35.06
CA GLY A 369 0.26 7.25 -36.30
C GLY A 369 0.29 5.72 -36.27
N ASN A 370 1.46 5.14 -36.58
CA ASN A 370 1.67 3.68 -36.52
C ASN A 370 2.32 3.20 -35.22
N ASN A 371 2.47 4.11 -34.25
CA ASN A 371 3.07 3.76 -32.96
C ASN A 371 2.04 3.19 -32.01
N ARG A 372 2.53 2.55 -30.95
CA ARG A 372 1.76 2.04 -29.83
C ARG A 372 2.15 2.77 -28.55
N LYS A 373 1.27 2.72 -27.57
CA LYS A 373 1.45 3.31 -26.24
C LYS A 373 1.02 2.32 -25.17
N ILE A 374 1.47 2.53 -23.94
CA ILE A 374 0.98 1.75 -22.81
C ILE A 374 -0.32 2.36 -22.30
N THR A 375 -1.30 1.50 -22.08
CA THR A 375 -2.60 1.82 -21.46
C THR A 375 -2.80 0.93 -20.26
N SER A 376 -3.26 1.53 -19.16
CA SER A 376 -3.43 0.83 -17.88
C SER A 376 -4.84 0.99 -17.35
N PHE A 377 -5.45 -0.12 -16.94
CA PHE A 377 -6.71 -0.16 -16.22
C PHE A 377 -6.41 -0.45 -14.74
N LEU A 378 -7.01 0.31 -13.81
CA LEU A 378 -6.94 0.02 -12.38
C LEU A 378 -8.19 0.51 -11.63
N GLY A 379 -8.51 -0.15 -10.51
CA GLY A 379 -9.70 0.16 -9.72
C GLY A 379 -10.04 -0.93 -8.70
N GLY A 380 -11.32 -1.07 -8.38
CA GLY A 380 -11.83 -2.08 -7.44
C GLY A 380 -12.18 -3.44 -8.07
N LEU A 381 -12.48 -3.47 -9.37
CA LEU A 381 -12.84 -4.69 -10.10
C LEU A 381 -11.64 -5.62 -10.35
N ASP A 382 -11.65 -6.79 -9.71
CA ASP A 382 -10.84 -7.95 -10.13
C ASP A 382 -11.47 -8.62 -11.36
N LEU A 383 -10.66 -9.24 -12.22
CA LEU A 383 -11.14 -10.07 -13.33
C LEU A 383 -11.52 -11.48 -12.82
N CYS A 384 -12.56 -11.54 -11.98
CA CYS A 384 -13.06 -12.77 -11.39
C CYS A 384 -14.59 -12.79 -11.25
N ASP A 385 -15.10 -13.92 -10.75
CA ASP A 385 -16.51 -14.20 -10.60
C ASP A 385 -17.24 -13.19 -9.70
N GLY A 386 -18.51 -12.94 -10.02
CA GLY A 386 -19.39 -12.02 -9.30
C GLY A 386 -19.18 -10.53 -9.58
N ARG A 387 -18.11 -10.15 -10.28
CA ARG A 387 -17.74 -8.73 -10.52
C ARG A 387 -18.45 -8.12 -11.73
N TYR A 388 -18.91 -8.94 -12.67
CA TYR A 388 -19.72 -8.43 -13.78
C TYR A 388 -21.09 -8.00 -13.24
N ASP A 389 -21.41 -6.73 -13.42
CA ASP A 389 -22.73 -6.18 -13.15
C ASP A 389 -22.93 -4.91 -13.98
N THR A 390 -24.17 -4.45 -14.00
CA THR A 390 -24.58 -3.16 -14.55
C THR A 390 -25.24 -2.31 -13.46
N PRO A 391 -25.42 -0.99 -13.67
CA PRO A 391 -26.12 -0.13 -12.71
C PRO A 391 -27.55 -0.57 -12.36
N GLU A 392 -28.17 -1.44 -13.16
CA GLU A 392 -29.46 -2.06 -12.83
C GLU A 392 -29.41 -3.01 -11.62
N HIS A 393 -28.23 -3.56 -11.30
CA HIS A 393 -27.98 -4.45 -10.17
C HIS A 393 -29.02 -5.57 -10.04
N ARG A 394 -29.18 -6.33 -11.13
CA ARG A 394 -30.27 -7.31 -11.30
C ARG A 394 -30.17 -8.44 -10.25
N LEU A 395 -31.14 -8.52 -9.35
CA LEU A 395 -31.17 -9.53 -8.26
C LEU A 395 -31.62 -10.93 -8.71
N PHE A 396 -32.68 -10.98 -9.52
CA PHE A 396 -33.40 -12.21 -9.91
C PHE A 396 -33.51 -12.40 -11.43
N ARG A 397 -33.29 -11.34 -12.21
CA ARG A 397 -33.34 -11.36 -13.67
C ARG A 397 -32.02 -11.89 -14.23
N ASP A 398 -32.08 -12.53 -15.40
CA ASP A 398 -30.92 -13.00 -16.18
C ASP A 398 -29.97 -13.99 -15.49
N LEU A 399 -30.41 -14.62 -14.39
CA LEU A 399 -29.61 -15.62 -13.65
C LEU A 399 -29.20 -16.82 -14.51
N ASN A 400 -30.01 -17.17 -15.52
CA ASN A 400 -29.74 -18.29 -16.43
C ASN A 400 -29.16 -17.85 -17.79
N THR A 401 -28.92 -16.55 -17.98
CA THR A 401 -28.38 -15.95 -19.20
C THR A 401 -27.09 -15.18 -18.88
N VAL A 402 -27.19 -13.90 -18.53
CA VAL A 402 -26.04 -12.99 -18.27
C VAL A 402 -25.21 -13.46 -17.07
N PHE A 403 -25.85 -13.97 -16.01
CA PHE A 403 -25.17 -14.42 -14.80
C PHE A 403 -25.05 -15.95 -14.72
N LYS A 404 -25.28 -16.65 -15.83
CA LYS A 404 -25.15 -18.10 -15.89
C LYS A 404 -23.71 -18.49 -15.56
N ASP A 405 -23.56 -19.44 -14.64
CA ASP A 405 -22.26 -19.94 -14.15
C ASP A 405 -21.40 -18.86 -13.44
N ASP A 406 -22.01 -17.72 -13.07
CA ASP A 406 -21.38 -16.60 -12.35
C ASP A 406 -22.29 -16.07 -11.22
N TYR A 407 -23.03 -16.99 -10.56
CA TYR A 407 -23.78 -16.64 -9.36
C TYR A 407 -22.81 -16.42 -8.20
N HIS A 408 -22.79 -15.20 -7.67
CA HIS A 408 -22.03 -14.84 -6.47
C HIS A 408 -22.96 -14.31 -5.38
N ASN A 409 -22.99 -15.00 -4.24
CA ASN A 409 -23.55 -14.49 -2.99
C ASN A 409 -23.01 -15.30 -1.81
N PRO A 410 -21.92 -14.85 -1.16
CA PRO A 410 -21.31 -15.52 -0.02
C PRO A 410 -22.11 -15.36 1.29
N THR A 411 -23.19 -14.58 1.29
CA THR A 411 -24.00 -14.31 2.50
C THR A 411 -24.96 -15.45 2.83
N PHE A 412 -25.38 -16.21 1.82
CA PHE A 412 -26.32 -17.33 1.97
C PHE A 412 -25.61 -18.67 1.93
N ALA A 413 -26.30 -19.70 2.44
CA ALA A 413 -25.79 -21.07 2.41
C ALA A 413 -25.57 -21.55 0.96
N PRO A 414 -24.55 -22.40 0.71
CA PRO A 414 -24.32 -23.00 -0.59
C PRO A 414 -25.58 -23.69 -1.15
N GLY A 415 -25.86 -23.49 -2.44
CA GLY A 415 -27.05 -24.02 -3.12
C GLY A 415 -28.22 -23.04 -3.21
N THR A 416 -28.19 -21.92 -2.47
CA THR A 416 -29.07 -20.77 -2.72
C THR A 416 -28.74 -20.20 -4.09
N LYS A 417 -29.72 -20.13 -5.00
CA LYS A 417 -29.51 -19.65 -6.39
C LYS A 417 -30.00 -18.22 -6.64
N ALA A 418 -30.65 -17.61 -5.66
CA ALA A 418 -31.14 -16.24 -5.71
C ALA A 418 -31.46 -15.71 -4.30
N PRO A 419 -31.39 -14.39 -4.07
CA PRO A 419 -30.87 -13.38 -5.00
C PRO A 419 -29.34 -13.47 -5.13
N ARG A 420 -28.80 -13.13 -6.31
CA ARG A 420 -27.35 -12.84 -6.39
C ARG A 420 -27.02 -11.62 -5.52
N GLN A 421 -25.77 -11.46 -5.11
CA GLN A 421 -25.29 -10.21 -4.55
C GLN A 421 -24.84 -9.32 -5.71
N PRO A 422 -25.54 -8.21 -6.00
CA PRO A 422 -25.07 -7.24 -6.99
C PRO A 422 -23.70 -6.67 -6.60
N TRP A 423 -22.94 -6.24 -7.60
CA TRP A 423 -21.59 -5.75 -7.43
C TRP A 423 -21.49 -4.33 -7.99
N HIS A 424 -21.60 -3.35 -7.09
CA HIS A 424 -21.33 -1.96 -7.43
C HIS A 424 -19.85 -1.65 -7.19
N ASP A 425 -19.15 -1.13 -8.19
CA ASP A 425 -17.71 -0.84 -8.09
C ASP A 425 -17.27 0.22 -9.11
N LEU A 426 -16.04 0.71 -8.95
CA LEU A 426 -15.45 1.74 -9.82
C LEU A 426 -14.10 1.28 -10.37
N HIS A 427 -13.80 1.70 -11.59
CA HIS A 427 -12.53 1.45 -12.26
C HIS A 427 -12.13 2.65 -13.14
N CYS A 428 -10.88 2.69 -13.59
CA CYS A 428 -10.47 3.68 -14.59
C CYS A 428 -9.50 3.09 -15.61
N LYS A 429 -9.44 3.72 -16.80
CA LYS A 429 -8.42 3.56 -17.83
C LYS A 429 -7.55 4.81 -17.83
N ILE A 430 -6.24 4.62 -17.84
CA ILE A 430 -5.23 5.67 -17.87
C ILE A 430 -4.41 5.51 -19.14
N GLU A 431 -4.33 6.60 -19.89
CA GLU A 431 -3.50 6.77 -21.08
C GLU A 431 -2.57 7.96 -20.89
N GLY A 432 -1.36 7.89 -21.46
CA GLY A 432 -0.32 8.92 -21.28
C GLY A 432 0.74 8.50 -20.27
N PRO A 433 1.59 9.44 -19.80
CA PRO A 433 2.80 9.08 -19.07
C PRO A 433 2.54 8.35 -17.73
N ALA A 434 1.41 8.63 -17.06
CA ALA A 434 1.02 7.93 -15.83
C ALA A 434 0.78 6.42 -16.01
N ALA A 435 0.46 5.94 -17.21
CA ALA A 435 0.32 4.52 -17.49
C ALA A 435 1.66 3.76 -17.32
N TYR A 436 2.79 4.44 -17.54
CA TYR A 436 4.13 3.86 -17.37
C TYR A 436 4.54 3.75 -15.90
N ASP A 437 3.98 4.58 -15.01
CA ASP A 437 4.15 4.43 -13.56
C ASP A 437 3.43 3.17 -13.04
N VAL A 438 2.23 2.88 -13.58
CA VAL A 438 1.50 1.62 -13.29
C VAL A 438 2.27 0.40 -13.80
N LEU A 439 2.86 0.49 -15.01
CA LEU A 439 3.76 -0.54 -15.53
C LEU A 439 4.99 -0.72 -14.65
N THR A 440 5.65 0.36 -14.24
CA THR A 440 6.81 0.32 -13.34
C THR A 440 6.45 -0.40 -12.04
N ASN A 441 5.27 -0.13 -11.46
CA ASN A 441 4.78 -0.87 -10.30
C ASN A 441 4.66 -2.38 -10.57
N PHE A 442 4.10 -2.78 -11.72
CA PHE A 442 4.02 -4.18 -12.11
C PHE A 442 5.41 -4.82 -12.18
N GLU A 443 6.34 -4.22 -12.90
CA GLU A 443 7.68 -4.77 -13.10
C GLU A 443 8.46 -4.91 -11.80
N GLN A 444 8.39 -3.91 -10.92
CA GLN A 444 9.01 -3.94 -9.60
C GLN A 444 8.50 -5.11 -8.76
N ARG A 445 7.19 -5.39 -8.83
CA ARG A 445 6.56 -6.52 -8.13
C ARG A 445 6.89 -7.86 -8.79
N TRP A 446 6.88 -7.93 -10.12
CA TRP A 446 7.23 -9.12 -10.89
C TRP A 446 8.63 -9.62 -10.51
N ARG A 447 9.62 -8.73 -10.60
CA ARG A 447 11.03 -9.02 -10.24
C ARG A 447 11.19 -9.47 -8.79
N LYS A 448 10.26 -9.12 -7.89
CA LYS A 448 10.25 -9.60 -6.51
C LYS A 448 9.66 -10.99 -6.39
N ALA A 449 8.54 -11.25 -7.06
CA ALA A 449 7.85 -12.53 -7.02
C ALA A 449 8.66 -13.65 -7.69
N THR A 450 9.38 -13.36 -8.77
CA THR A 450 10.17 -14.37 -9.52
C THR A 450 11.55 -14.68 -8.90
N LYS A 451 12.00 -13.92 -7.88
CA LYS A 451 13.32 -14.05 -7.24
C LYS A 451 13.64 -15.47 -6.73
N TRP A 452 12.66 -16.21 -6.21
CA TRP A 452 12.90 -17.56 -5.68
C TRP A 452 12.96 -18.62 -6.79
N SER A 453 12.27 -18.38 -7.92
CA SER A 453 12.40 -19.19 -9.13
C SER A 453 13.85 -19.10 -9.68
N GLU A 454 14.42 -17.89 -9.69
CA GLU A 454 15.84 -17.65 -10.05
C GLU A 454 16.80 -18.45 -9.16
N LEU A 455 16.58 -18.42 -7.83
CA LEU A 455 17.46 -19.10 -6.88
C LEU A 455 17.39 -20.62 -7.04
N GLY A 456 16.17 -21.17 -7.17
CA GLY A 456 15.96 -22.60 -7.38
C GLY A 456 16.55 -23.12 -8.70
N GLN A 457 16.57 -22.29 -9.74
CA GLN A 457 17.19 -22.64 -11.03
C GLN A 457 18.72 -22.46 -11.04
N ARG A 458 19.27 -21.53 -10.26
CA ARG A 458 20.72 -21.44 -10.00
C ARG A 458 21.25 -22.70 -9.31
N PHE A 459 20.49 -23.31 -8.39
CA PHE A 459 20.81 -24.61 -7.82
C PHE A 459 20.79 -25.75 -8.86
N LYS A 460 20.06 -25.58 -9.98
CA LYS A 460 20.06 -26.51 -11.12
C LYS A 460 21.18 -26.25 -12.15
N ARG A 461 22.18 -25.41 -11.84
CA ARG A 461 23.35 -25.12 -12.71
C ARG A 461 23.01 -24.60 -14.12
N ILE A 462 21.90 -23.89 -14.29
CA ILE A 462 21.63 -23.15 -15.52
C ILE A 462 22.39 -21.81 -15.42
N SER A 463 23.54 -21.71 -16.09
CA SER A 463 24.52 -20.61 -15.88
C SER A 463 24.14 -19.27 -16.53
N HIS A 464 23.09 -19.21 -17.36
CA HIS A 464 22.73 -18.01 -18.13
C HIS A 464 21.21 -17.78 -18.22
N TRP A 465 20.51 -17.76 -17.07
CA TRP A 465 19.11 -17.32 -17.06
C TRP A 465 19.03 -15.83 -16.74
N HIS A 466 18.52 -15.04 -17.69
CA HIS A 466 17.97 -13.71 -17.45
C HIS A 466 16.44 -13.86 -17.45
N ASP A 467 15.75 -13.19 -16.52
CA ASP A 467 14.28 -13.10 -16.54
C ASP A 467 13.85 -12.27 -17.76
N ASP A 468 13.73 -12.94 -18.91
CA ASP A 468 13.26 -12.37 -20.17
C ASP A 468 11.72 -12.44 -20.29
N ALA A 469 11.04 -12.49 -19.14
CA ALA A 469 9.58 -12.40 -19.08
C ALA A 469 9.11 -10.97 -19.37
N LEU A 470 9.75 -9.98 -18.74
CA LEU A 470 9.43 -8.56 -18.89
C LEU A 470 10.01 -8.02 -20.20
N LEU A 471 9.15 -7.40 -21.01
CA LEU A 471 9.60 -6.72 -22.20
C LEU A 471 10.35 -5.44 -21.83
N LYS A 472 11.42 -5.16 -22.56
CA LYS A 472 12.15 -3.89 -22.50
C LYS A 472 11.53 -2.93 -23.51
N ILE A 473 10.42 -2.31 -23.14
CA ILE A 473 9.60 -1.50 -24.04
C ILE A 473 10.38 -0.32 -24.64
N GLU A 474 11.38 0.20 -23.92
CA GLU A 474 12.28 1.26 -24.39
C GLU A 474 13.15 0.85 -25.59
N ARG A 475 13.23 -0.46 -25.86
CA ARG A 475 13.96 -1.03 -27.02
C ARG A 475 13.04 -1.32 -28.20
N ILE A 476 11.74 -1.16 -28.05
CA ILE A 476 10.75 -1.38 -29.10
C ILE A 476 10.44 -0.03 -29.73
N SER A 477 11.05 0.26 -30.88
CA SER A 477 11.08 1.61 -31.47
C SER A 477 9.71 2.19 -31.84
N TRP A 478 8.68 1.35 -31.99
CA TRP A 478 7.32 1.75 -32.30
C TRP A 478 6.41 1.77 -31.07
N ILE A 479 6.91 1.52 -29.86
CA ILE A 479 6.21 1.82 -28.60
C ILE A 479 6.78 3.13 -28.06
N ILE A 480 5.97 4.18 -28.08
CA ILE A 480 6.33 5.46 -27.47
C ILE A 480 6.52 5.18 -25.98
N SER A 481 7.68 5.48 -25.40
CA SER A 481 7.97 5.16 -24.00
C SER A 481 9.07 6.04 -23.43
N PRO A 482 9.12 6.24 -22.10
CA PRO A 482 10.26 6.83 -21.42
C PRO A 482 11.56 6.05 -21.71
N SER A 483 12.67 6.77 -21.80
CA SER A 483 14.00 6.18 -22.04
C SER A 483 15.11 7.09 -21.51
N ASP A 484 16.37 6.67 -21.64
CA ASP A 484 17.53 7.49 -21.22
C ASP A 484 17.56 8.88 -21.88
N THR A 485 16.92 9.05 -23.04
CA THR A 485 16.84 10.32 -23.78
C THR A 485 15.47 10.99 -23.70
N ILE A 486 14.42 10.29 -23.28
CA ILE A 486 13.05 10.79 -23.19
C ILE A 486 12.61 10.72 -21.72
N PRO A 487 12.60 11.85 -21.00
CA PRO A 487 12.12 11.90 -19.62
C PRO A 487 10.68 11.35 -19.49
N ASP A 488 10.37 10.82 -18.32
CA ASP A 488 9.09 10.18 -18.03
C ASP A 488 7.84 11.06 -18.22
N ASP A 489 7.97 12.39 -18.27
CA ASP A 489 6.85 13.33 -18.45
C ASP A 489 7.02 14.20 -19.71
N HIS A 490 7.83 13.74 -20.66
CA HIS A 490 8.11 14.46 -21.89
C HIS A 490 6.84 14.60 -22.77
N PRO A 491 6.59 15.75 -23.42
CA PRO A 491 5.39 15.98 -24.22
C PRO A 491 5.13 14.97 -25.34
N SER A 492 6.17 14.31 -25.86
CA SER A 492 6.00 13.23 -26.84
C SER A 492 5.26 12.00 -26.31
N LEU A 493 5.13 11.86 -24.98
CA LEU A 493 4.40 10.80 -24.30
C LEU A 493 2.94 11.20 -24.02
N TRP A 494 2.59 12.46 -24.25
CA TRP A 494 1.26 12.98 -23.98
C TRP A 494 0.24 12.44 -25.00
N VAL A 495 -0.98 12.23 -24.51
CA VAL A 495 -2.12 11.80 -25.31
C VAL A 495 -3.20 12.88 -25.43
N SER A 496 -2.99 14.00 -24.73
CA SER A 496 -3.81 15.20 -24.75
C SER A 496 -2.86 16.41 -24.57
N GLU A 497 -3.16 17.51 -25.25
CA GLU A 497 -2.37 18.74 -25.20
C GLU A 497 -2.72 19.57 -23.96
N GLU A 498 -1.85 20.49 -23.55
CA GLU A 498 -2.07 21.26 -22.31
C GLU A 498 -3.30 22.18 -22.39
N ASP A 499 -3.64 22.66 -23.58
CA ASP A 499 -4.80 23.52 -23.86
C ASP A 499 -6.08 22.74 -24.20
N ASP A 500 -6.01 21.41 -24.25
CA ASP A 500 -7.19 20.55 -24.44
C ASP A 500 -8.02 20.52 -23.15
N PRO A 501 -9.31 20.92 -23.19
CA PRO A 501 -10.17 20.88 -22.01
C PRO A 501 -10.45 19.46 -21.49
N GLU A 502 -10.13 18.40 -22.25
CA GLU A 502 -10.17 17.00 -21.80
C GLU A 502 -8.84 16.50 -21.22
N ASN A 503 -7.82 17.35 -21.10
CA ASN A 503 -6.53 16.96 -20.55
C ASN A 503 -6.62 16.59 -19.08
N TRP A 504 -5.93 15.51 -18.70
CA TRP A 504 -5.78 15.09 -17.32
C TRP A 504 -4.32 15.17 -16.87
N HIS A 505 -4.12 15.69 -15.67
CA HIS A 505 -2.90 15.49 -14.93
C HIS A 505 -3.10 14.38 -13.90
N VAL A 506 -2.28 13.33 -13.99
CA VAL A 506 -2.50 12.08 -13.26
C VAL A 506 -1.29 11.75 -12.40
N GLN A 507 -1.55 11.41 -11.15
CA GLN A 507 -0.51 10.98 -10.21
C GLN A 507 -0.86 9.60 -9.64
N VAL A 508 0.08 8.65 -9.74
CA VAL A 508 -0.12 7.28 -9.27
C VAL A 508 0.32 7.16 -7.81
N PHE A 509 -0.55 6.60 -6.96
CA PHE A 509 -0.27 6.37 -5.54
C PHE A 509 -0.29 4.89 -5.19
N ARG A 510 0.46 4.49 -4.15
CA ARG A 510 0.51 3.10 -3.68
C ARG A 510 0.54 2.96 -2.16
N SER A 511 0.24 1.75 -1.72
CA SER A 511 0.51 1.22 -0.38
C SER A 511 1.31 -0.06 -0.54
N ILE A 512 2.63 0.03 -0.42
CA ILE A 512 3.55 -1.08 -0.69
C ILE A 512 4.85 -0.94 0.09
N ASP A 513 5.54 -2.05 0.36
CA ASP A 513 6.86 -2.05 1.01
C ASP A 513 7.91 -2.85 0.23
N SER A 514 9.17 -2.70 0.63
CA SER A 514 10.32 -3.42 0.06
C SER A 514 10.22 -4.95 0.21
N GLY A 515 9.28 -5.45 1.02
CA GLY A 515 8.92 -6.86 1.11
C GLY A 515 8.13 -7.36 -0.11
N SER A 516 7.45 -6.47 -0.83
CA SER A 516 6.53 -6.78 -1.93
C SER A 516 7.00 -6.34 -3.31
N LEU A 517 8.14 -5.65 -3.40
CA LEU A 517 8.76 -5.26 -4.67
C LEU A 517 10.29 -5.29 -4.64
N LYS A 518 10.91 -5.16 -5.82
CA LYS A 518 12.35 -4.95 -6.04
C LYS A 518 12.53 -3.60 -6.73
N GLY A 519 13.47 -2.78 -6.26
CA GLY A 519 13.76 -1.46 -6.83
C GLY A 519 13.81 -0.34 -5.80
N PHE A 520 13.21 -0.54 -4.62
CA PHE A 520 13.38 0.42 -3.52
C PHE A 520 14.84 0.55 -3.07
N PRO A 521 15.25 1.76 -2.67
CA PRO A 521 16.60 2.03 -2.22
C PRO A 521 16.95 1.23 -0.97
N LYS A 522 18.25 1.07 -0.74
CA LYS A 522 18.76 0.30 0.41
C LYS A 522 19.07 1.18 1.61
N THR A 523 19.33 2.46 1.37
CA THR A 523 19.67 3.43 2.43
C THR A 523 18.49 4.33 2.74
N ALA A 524 18.39 4.77 3.99
CA ALA A 524 17.32 5.68 4.43
C ALA A 524 17.40 7.04 3.73
N HIS A 525 18.61 7.52 3.44
CA HIS A 525 18.81 8.78 2.75
C HIS A 525 18.26 8.76 1.32
N GLU A 526 18.55 7.70 0.55
CA GLU A 526 17.99 7.52 -0.79
C GLU A 526 16.46 7.28 -0.74
N ALA A 527 15.97 6.58 0.28
CA ALA A 527 14.52 6.39 0.48
C ALA A 527 13.81 7.73 0.69
N GLU A 528 14.36 8.59 1.53
CA GLU A 528 13.83 9.92 1.79
C GLU A 528 13.84 10.80 0.54
N GLN A 529 14.91 10.75 -0.27
CA GLN A 529 14.99 11.45 -1.56
C GLN A 529 13.91 11.00 -2.56
N GLN A 530 13.36 9.80 -2.38
CA GLN A 530 12.26 9.25 -3.18
C GLN A 530 10.91 9.32 -2.46
N ASN A 531 10.80 10.13 -1.39
CA ASN A 531 9.59 10.32 -0.59
C ASN A 531 9.06 9.02 0.07
N LEU A 532 9.95 8.09 0.40
CA LEU A 532 9.63 6.82 1.05
C LEU A 532 9.95 6.89 2.54
N VAL A 533 9.20 6.13 3.35
CA VAL A 533 9.40 6.04 4.79
C VAL A 533 10.18 4.78 5.14
N CYS A 534 11.19 4.89 6.00
CA CYS A 534 11.89 3.73 6.55
C CYS A 534 11.32 3.34 7.92
N ALA A 535 10.97 2.07 8.10
CA ALA A 535 10.55 1.54 9.40
C ALA A 535 11.04 0.11 9.59
N LYS A 536 11.75 -0.18 10.70
CA LYS A 536 12.19 -1.53 11.11
C LYS A 536 12.82 -2.36 9.96
N ASN A 537 13.68 -1.71 9.16
CA ASN A 537 14.39 -2.25 7.99
C ASN A 537 13.55 -2.47 6.72
N LEU A 538 12.34 -1.93 6.67
CA LEU A 538 11.53 -1.85 5.46
C LEU A 538 11.49 -0.42 4.95
N VAL A 539 11.42 -0.30 3.62
CA VAL A 539 11.11 0.94 2.94
C VAL A 539 9.65 0.85 2.51
N ILE A 540 8.86 1.86 2.84
CA ILE A 540 7.40 1.86 2.75
C ILE A 540 6.97 3.07 1.92
N ASP A 541 6.14 2.81 0.91
CA ASP A 541 5.34 3.81 0.21
C ASP A 541 3.94 3.80 0.81
N ARG A 542 3.52 4.94 1.35
CA ARG A 542 2.21 5.19 1.95
C ARG A 542 1.46 6.32 1.23
N SER A 543 1.82 6.58 -0.02
CA SER A 543 1.31 7.73 -0.78
C SER A 543 -0.20 7.73 -0.96
N ILE A 544 -0.89 6.58 -0.97
CA ILE A 544 -2.38 6.54 -0.96
C ILE A 544 -2.92 7.26 0.28
N GLN A 545 -2.41 6.95 1.47
CA GLN A 545 -2.86 7.60 2.71
C GLN A 545 -2.62 9.11 2.66
N MET A 546 -1.46 9.52 2.18
CA MET A 546 -1.08 10.94 2.10
C MET A 546 -1.94 11.70 1.08
N ALA A 547 -2.23 11.09 -0.07
CA ALA A 547 -3.09 11.67 -1.10
C ALA A 547 -4.53 11.86 -0.58
N TYR A 548 -5.09 10.88 0.13
CA TYR A 548 -6.39 11.02 0.79
C TYR A 548 -6.38 12.20 1.78
N ILE A 549 -5.37 12.27 2.66
CA ILE A 549 -5.27 13.34 3.66
C ILE A 549 -5.23 14.72 2.99
N GLN A 550 -4.41 14.89 1.95
CA GLN A 550 -4.33 16.15 1.21
C GLN A 550 -5.67 16.47 0.53
N ALA A 551 -6.28 15.52 -0.18
CA ALA A 551 -7.55 15.73 -0.87
C ALA A 551 -8.67 16.16 0.09
N ILE A 552 -8.75 15.51 1.26
CA ILE A 552 -9.76 15.84 2.28
C ILE A 552 -9.52 17.23 2.86
N ARG A 553 -8.28 17.54 3.27
CA ARG A 553 -7.95 18.86 3.86
C ARG A 553 -8.06 20.01 2.85
N SER A 554 -7.87 19.74 1.57
CA SER A 554 -8.04 20.73 0.51
C SER A 554 -9.49 20.87 0.05
N ALA A 555 -10.42 20.01 0.46
CA ALA A 555 -11.81 20.08 0.01
C ALA A 555 -12.48 21.39 0.45
N GLN A 556 -13.07 22.12 -0.50
CA GLN A 556 -13.73 23.42 -0.23
C GLN A 556 -15.26 23.35 -0.22
N ASN A 557 -15.84 22.29 -0.80
CA ASN A 557 -17.28 22.20 -1.04
C ASN A 557 -17.87 20.95 -0.39
N PHE A 558 -17.61 19.77 -0.96
CA PHE A 558 -18.09 18.50 -0.42
C PHE A 558 -17.12 17.36 -0.74
N ILE A 559 -17.27 16.25 -0.04
CA ILE A 559 -16.55 15.00 -0.27
C ILE A 559 -17.59 13.91 -0.46
N TYR A 560 -17.50 13.19 -1.58
CA TYR A 560 -18.24 11.96 -1.81
C TYR A 560 -17.30 10.77 -1.65
N THR A 561 -17.66 9.79 -0.81
CA THR A 561 -16.84 8.60 -0.59
C THR A 561 -17.67 7.35 -0.81
N LEU A 562 -17.20 6.52 -1.73
CA LEU A 562 -17.65 5.15 -1.91
C LEU A 562 -16.49 4.21 -1.59
N ASN A 563 -16.67 3.35 -0.60
CA ASN A 563 -15.63 2.44 -0.15
C ASN A 563 -16.25 1.19 0.48
N GLN A 564 -15.65 0.02 0.26
CA GLN A 564 -16.08 -1.24 0.89
C GLN A 564 -15.94 -1.18 2.42
N TYR A 565 -14.94 -0.46 2.91
CA TYR A 565 -14.69 -0.29 4.34
C TYR A 565 -14.61 1.19 4.72
N PHE A 566 -15.25 1.53 5.85
CA PHE A 566 -15.17 2.85 6.46
C PHE A 566 -14.87 2.71 7.96
N LEU A 567 -13.62 2.41 8.30
CA LEU A 567 -13.15 2.21 9.67
C LEU A 567 -11.68 2.63 9.86
N GLY A 568 -11.37 3.36 10.92
CA GLY A 568 -10.01 3.77 11.26
C GLY A 568 -9.98 4.84 12.35
N SER A 569 -8.84 5.53 12.50
CA SER A 569 -8.63 6.53 13.57
C SER A 569 -8.89 5.99 14.98
N SER A 570 -8.53 4.72 15.22
CA SER A 570 -8.81 4.02 16.48
C SER A 570 -8.25 4.70 17.73
N TYR A 571 -7.21 5.54 17.59
CA TYR A 571 -6.67 6.35 18.68
C TYR A 571 -7.73 7.28 19.32
N ALA A 572 -8.73 7.71 18.55
CA ALA A 572 -9.81 8.58 18.97
C ALA A 572 -11.04 7.81 19.52
N TRP A 573 -11.07 6.48 19.42
CA TRP A 573 -12.21 5.69 19.88
C TRP A 573 -12.37 5.79 21.42
N PRO A 574 -13.61 5.76 21.96
CA PRO A 574 -13.84 5.81 23.40
C PRO A 574 -13.18 4.64 24.16
N SER A 575 -13.15 3.47 23.53
CA SER A 575 -12.51 2.24 24.01
C SER A 575 -11.78 1.56 22.85
N TYR A 576 -10.97 0.52 23.13
CA TYR A 576 -10.22 -0.19 22.09
C TYR A 576 -9.21 0.66 21.30
N LYS A 577 -8.63 1.69 21.94
CA LYS A 577 -7.62 2.58 21.34
C LYS A 577 -6.38 1.87 20.78
N ASN A 578 -6.16 0.61 21.19
CA ASN A 578 -5.07 -0.25 20.75
C ASN A 578 -5.47 -1.32 19.72
N ALA A 579 -6.73 -1.36 19.25
CA ALA A 579 -7.30 -2.46 18.42
C ALA A 579 -6.70 -2.60 17.01
N GLY A 580 -5.68 -1.82 16.69
CA GLY A 580 -5.01 -1.84 15.40
C GLY A 580 -4.61 -0.43 15.08
N GLN A 581 -3.31 -0.20 14.98
CA GLN A 581 -2.70 1.07 14.60
C GLN A 581 -2.88 1.33 13.09
N THR A 582 -4.04 0.98 12.52
CA THR A 582 -4.17 0.59 11.11
C THR A 582 -4.57 1.71 10.15
N MET A 583 -4.86 2.93 10.61
CA MET A 583 -4.94 4.13 9.77
C MET A 583 -5.08 5.33 10.69
N GLN A 584 -3.96 5.95 11.04
CA GLN A 584 -3.88 6.86 12.19
C GLN A 584 -4.35 8.30 11.97
N THR A 585 -5.07 8.61 10.88
CA THR A 585 -5.53 10.02 10.72
C THR A 585 -6.70 10.21 9.77
N MET A 586 -6.91 9.33 8.79
CA MET A 586 -7.82 9.62 7.67
C MET A 586 -9.26 9.92 8.11
N TYR A 587 -9.92 9.03 8.86
CA TYR A 587 -11.35 9.23 9.17
C TYR A 587 -11.63 10.29 10.23
N GLU A 588 -10.65 10.61 11.09
CA GLU A 588 -10.82 11.73 12.04
C GLU A 588 -10.63 13.05 11.30
N ILE A 589 -9.69 13.11 10.33
CA ILE A 589 -9.57 14.25 9.42
C ILE A 589 -10.89 14.42 8.64
N ILE A 590 -11.47 13.35 8.08
CA ILE A 590 -12.79 13.41 7.41
C ILE A 590 -13.86 13.95 8.36
N ALA A 591 -14.05 13.34 9.53
CA ALA A 591 -15.07 13.75 10.49
C ALA A 591 -14.90 15.22 10.94
N ARG A 592 -13.65 15.70 11.03
CA ARG A 592 -13.36 17.07 11.45
C ARG A 592 -13.46 18.09 10.34
N GLU A 593 -13.07 17.78 9.11
CA GLU A 593 -13.35 18.68 7.97
C GLU A 593 -14.86 18.82 7.78
N ILE A 594 -15.62 17.72 7.90
CA ILE A 594 -17.10 17.73 7.93
C ILE A 594 -17.62 18.63 9.06
N LYS A 595 -17.06 18.52 10.27
CA LYS A 595 -17.46 19.34 11.42
C LYS A 595 -17.04 20.81 11.29
N ALA A 596 -15.89 21.09 10.68
CA ALA A 596 -15.38 22.43 10.44
C ALA A 596 -16.17 23.15 9.34
N ALA A 597 -16.73 22.41 8.40
CA ALA A 597 -17.57 22.92 7.31
C ALA A 597 -18.97 23.41 7.75
N GLN A 598 -19.34 23.27 9.04
CA GLN A 598 -20.63 23.74 9.60
C GLN A 598 -21.86 23.32 8.78
N LEU A 599 -21.89 22.08 8.29
CA LEU A 599 -22.95 21.60 7.39
C LEU A 599 -24.33 21.61 8.08
N GLU A 600 -25.33 22.19 7.42
CA GLU A 600 -26.70 22.38 7.96
C GLU A 600 -27.50 21.07 8.19
N ASN A 601 -26.95 19.90 7.81
CA ASN A 601 -27.64 18.59 7.92
C ASN A 601 -26.73 17.43 8.41
N ALA A 602 -25.72 17.71 9.24
CA ALA A 602 -24.96 16.63 9.87
C ALA A 602 -25.75 16.03 11.04
N HIS A 603 -26.00 14.71 11.06
CA HIS A 603 -26.70 14.07 12.17
C HIS A 603 -25.80 14.08 13.42
N PRO A 604 -26.33 14.30 14.65
CA PRO A 604 -25.52 14.35 15.88
C PRO A 604 -24.83 13.03 16.25
N THR A 605 -25.08 11.95 15.52
CA THR A 605 -24.38 10.65 15.63
C THR A 605 -23.66 10.24 14.34
N ASP A 606 -23.64 11.10 13.33
CA ASP A 606 -22.67 10.94 12.25
C ASP A 606 -21.32 11.36 12.87
N TYR A 607 -20.52 10.34 13.22
CA TYR A 607 -19.16 10.35 13.80
C TYR A 607 -19.06 10.27 15.33
#